data_AF-A0A1D1UNX0-F1
#
_entry.id   AF-A0A1D1UNX0-F1
#
_cell.length_a   1.000
_cell.length_b   1.000
_cell.length_c   1.000
_cell.angle_alpha   90.00
_cell.angle_beta   90.00
_cell.angle_gamma   90.00
#
_symmetry.space_group_name_H-M   'P 1'
#
loop_
_entity.id
_entity.type
_entity.pdbx_description
1 polymer ?
#
loop_
_entity_poly.entity_id
_entity_poly.type
_entity_poly.pdbx_seq_one_letter_code
_entity_poly.pdbx_strand_id
1 'polypeptide(L)'
;MPTIATNTTNLQITPKRIAPEFGTQMKIFLDRLFSPTSIRPKTAFNRMITAREFAQHLELVDTFIRNGSFPSVQDVFEGLMDSTMQRSTDEACSKYRVQMDRTVVMSQDGFSPDSFERVHHAFSDQAKDSVRANPVLRSSPTFLERAITKVASCTEVAKKDYQVKFILQREATEQRKKSETFQEEIRFRKMELERAQETINQQSTMMAVDSSWTESIMKPVKFVIFAVLGFAALAVLYAAVQFLGKRCFSM
;
A
#
# COMPACT_ATOMS: atom_id res chain seq x y z
N MET A 1 49.91 -20.20 5.61
CA MET A 1 49.94 -20.46 7.06
C MET A 1 50.60 -19.26 7.72
N PRO A 2 49.94 -18.53 8.63
CA PRO A 2 50.63 -17.48 9.36
C PRO A 2 51.67 -18.14 10.27
N THR A 3 52.92 -17.75 10.08
CA THR A 3 54.05 -18.14 10.92
C THR A 3 53.81 -17.51 12.29
N ILE A 4 53.27 -18.29 13.24
CA ILE A 4 53.27 -17.89 14.63
C ILE A 4 54.74 -17.75 15.02
N ALA A 5 55.18 -16.52 15.26
CA ALA A 5 56.48 -16.25 15.81
C ALA A 5 56.56 -16.89 17.20
N THR A 6 57.08 -18.11 17.27
CA THR A 6 57.58 -18.75 18.49
C THR A 6 58.88 -18.05 18.91
N ASN A 7 58.77 -16.75 19.20
CA ASN A 7 59.80 -16.03 19.92
C ASN A 7 59.40 -15.98 21.40
N THR A 8 59.14 -17.16 21.99
CA THR A 8 59.31 -17.34 23.44
C THR A 8 60.81 -17.37 23.67
N THR A 9 61.42 -16.18 23.57
CA THR A 9 62.74 -15.93 24.10
C THR A 9 62.74 -16.45 25.52
N ASN A 10 63.73 -17.29 25.83
CA ASN A 10 64.14 -17.61 27.19
C ASN A 10 64.30 -16.30 27.97
N LEU A 11 63.22 -15.82 28.58
CA LEU A 11 63.25 -14.78 29.60
C LEU A 11 63.95 -15.42 30.79
N GLN A 12 65.29 -15.38 30.79
CA GLN A 12 66.04 -15.50 32.02
C GLN A 12 65.68 -14.30 32.87
N ILE A 13 64.62 -14.43 33.66
CA ILE A 13 64.26 -13.46 34.69
C ILE A 13 65.41 -13.47 35.68
N THR A 14 66.33 -12.52 35.52
CA THR A 14 67.46 -12.37 36.43
C THR A 14 66.91 -11.92 37.78
N PRO A 15 67.30 -12.54 38.91
CA PRO A 15 66.74 -12.24 40.24
C PRO A 15 66.79 -10.76 40.63
N LYS A 16 67.67 -9.96 40.00
CA LYS A 16 67.84 -8.52 40.24
C LYS A 16 66.65 -7.65 39.83
N ARG A 17 65.69 -8.15 39.04
CA ARG A 17 64.49 -7.40 38.58
C ARG A 17 63.21 -7.76 39.33
N ILE A 18 63.29 -8.71 40.25
CA ILE A 18 62.14 -9.20 41.01
C ILE A 18 62.02 -8.35 42.27
N ALA A 19 60.82 -7.83 42.55
CA ALA A 19 60.58 -7.09 43.79
C ALA A 19 60.94 -7.98 45.00
N PRO A 20 61.58 -7.43 46.05
CA PRO A 20 62.00 -8.22 47.21
C PRO A 20 60.88 -9.08 47.82
N GLU A 21 59.65 -8.59 47.72
CA GLU A 21 58.46 -9.21 48.31
C GLU A 21 57.80 -10.24 47.39
N PHE A 22 58.12 -10.24 46.09
CA PHE A 22 57.54 -11.16 45.12
C PHE A 22 57.87 -12.62 45.45
N GLY A 23 59.07 -12.90 45.96
CA GLY A 23 59.45 -14.26 46.38
C GLY A 23 58.54 -14.76 47.52
N THR A 24 58.30 -13.90 48.52
CA THR A 24 57.40 -14.20 49.65
C THR A 24 55.97 -14.39 49.18
N GLN A 25 55.46 -13.50 48.32
CA GLN A 25 54.09 -13.61 47.79
C GLN A 25 53.91 -14.83 46.87
N MET A 26 54.88 -15.13 46.01
CA MET A 26 54.87 -16.31 45.14
C MET A 26 54.88 -17.58 45.98
N LYS A 27 55.70 -17.64 47.03
CA LYS A 27 55.71 -18.78 47.95
C LYS A 27 54.34 -18.98 48.60
N ILE A 28 53.74 -17.94 49.18
CA ILE A 28 52.39 -18.00 49.76
C ILE A 28 51.36 -18.47 48.73
N PHE A 29 51.45 -17.96 47.50
CA PHE A 29 50.55 -18.33 46.41
C PHE A 29 50.69 -19.81 46.02
N LEU A 30 51.92 -20.29 45.82
CA LEU A 30 52.21 -21.68 45.46
C LEU A 30 51.82 -22.65 46.58
N ASP A 31 52.14 -22.32 47.83
CA ASP A 31 51.76 -23.12 49.01
C ASP A 31 50.24 -23.23 49.13
N ARG A 32 49.50 -22.17 48.78
CA ARG A 32 48.03 -22.17 48.75
C ARG A 32 47.47 -22.94 47.55
N LEU A 33 48.08 -22.83 46.37
CA LEU A 33 47.58 -23.46 45.15
C LEU A 33 47.78 -24.98 45.17
N PHE A 34 48.95 -25.43 45.63
CA PHE A 34 49.36 -26.84 45.65
C PHE A 34 49.22 -27.50 47.02
N SER A 35 48.51 -26.88 47.97
CA SER A 35 48.16 -27.53 49.24
C SER A 35 47.33 -28.80 48.97
N PRO A 36 47.53 -29.89 49.71
CA PRO A 36 46.69 -31.08 49.62
C PRO A 36 45.19 -30.79 49.81
N THR A 37 44.86 -29.73 50.56
CA THR A 37 43.48 -29.32 50.83
C THR A 37 42.86 -28.48 49.70
N SER A 38 43.67 -27.88 48.82
CA SER A 38 43.21 -27.05 47.71
C SER A 38 43.13 -27.82 46.38
N ILE A 39 43.91 -28.88 46.23
CA ILE A 39 43.93 -29.70 45.02
C ILE A 39 42.60 -30.45 44.90
N ARG A 40 41.83 -30.10 43.86
CA ARG A 40 40.56 -30.77 43.54
C ARG A 40 40.79 -31.84 42.46
N PRO A 41 40.30 -33.07 42.66
CA PRO A 41 40.30 -34.09 41.61
C PRO A 41 39.57 -33.57 40.37
N LYS A 42 40.10 -33.86 39.19
CA LYS A 42 39.40 -33.53 37.94
C LYS A 42 38.13 -34.38 37.86
N THR A 43 37.02 -33.73 37.49
CA THR A 43 35.75 -34.40 37.29
C THR A 43 35.26 -34.23 35.86
N ALA A 44 34.63 -35.26 35.32
CA ALA A 44 33.85 -35.21 34.08
C ALA A 44 32.55 -35.99 34.32
N PHE A 45 31.41 -35.49 33.81
CA PHE A 45 30.10 -36.13 34.02
C PHE A 45 29.79 -36.44 35.49
N ASN A 46 30.10 -35.49 36.39
CA ASN A 46 29.89 -35.60 37.84
C ASN A 46 30.63 -36.76 38.54
N ARG A 47 31.65 -37.37 37.90
CA ARG A 47 32.53 -38.36 38.53
C ARG A 47 33.99 -37.92 38.47
N MET A 48 34.78 -38.37 39.44
CA MET A 48 36.24 -38.25 39.37
C MET A 48 36.78 -39.11 38.22
N ILE A 49 37.77 -38.59 37.51
CA ILE A 49 38.42 -39.30 36.40
C ILE A 49 39.87 -39.59 36.72
N THR A 50 40.36 -40.71 36.19
CA THR A 50 41.77 -41.11 36.27
C THR A 50 42.64 -40.33 35.29
N ALA A 51 43.95 -40.35 35.49
CA ALA A 51 44.90 -39.71 34.55
C ALA A 51 44.79 -40.28 33.13
N ARG A 52 44.53 -41.59 32.98
CA ARG A 52 44.34 -42.25 31.69
C ARG A 52 43.08 -41.76 30.98
N GLU A 53 41.96 -41.68 31.70
CA GLU A 53 40.70 -41.15 31.14
C GLU A 53 40.83 -39.67 30.80
N PHE A 54 41.59 -38.90 31.58
CA PHE A 54 41.87 -37.50 31.26
C PHE A 54 42.67 -37.35 29.97
N ALA A 55 43.70 -38.18 29.74
CA ALA A 55 44.46 -38.18 28.49
C ALA A 55 43.56 -38.50 27.27
N GLN A 56 42.72 -39.53 27.38
CA GLN A 56 41.74 -39.86 26.34
C GLN A 56 40.74 -38.72 26.09
N HIS A 57 40.30 -38.05 27.15
CA HIS A 57 39.41 -36.90 27.02
C HIS A 57 40.08 -35.73 26.29
N LEU A 58 41.38 -35.49 26.53
CA LEU A 58 42.15 -34.46 25.80
C LEU A 58 42.26 -34.80 24.31
N GLU A 59 42.54 -36.05 23.96
CA GLU A 59 42.61 -36.50 22.55
C GLU A 59 41.26 -36.35 21.83
N LEU A 60 40.16 -36.69 22.51
CA LEU A 60 38.81 -36.49 21.99
C LEU A 60 38.51 -35.02 21.74
N VAL A 61 38.79 -34.15 22.72
CA VAL A 61 38.58 -32.70 22.60
C VAL A 61 39.43 -32.10 21.47
N ASP A 62 40.71 -32.49 21.35
CA ASP A 62 41.58 -32.05 20.26
C ASP A 62 41.03 -32.49 18.89
N THR A 63 40.56 -33.74 18.79
CA THR A 63 39.93 -34.28 17.58
C THR A 63 38.64 -33.51 17.23
N PHE A 64 37.78 -33.23 18.22
CA PHE A 64 36.54 -32.45 18.04
C PHE A 64 36.82 -31.02 17.58
N ILE A 65 37.85 -30.37 18.13
CA ILE A 65 38.26 -29.02 17.73
C ILE A 65 38.83 -29.02 16.30
N ARG A 66 39.72 -29.97 15.99
CA ARG A 66 40.34 -30.08 14.65
C ARG A 66 39.35 -30.41 13.55
N ASN A 67 38.32 -31.19 13.88
CA ASN A 67 37.25 -31.54 12.94
C ASN A 67 36.21 -30.42 12.76
N GLY A 68 36.40 -29.24 13.35
CA GLY A 68 35.53 -28.08 13.14
C GLY A 68 34.14 -28.23 13.75
N SER A 69 33.97 -29.09 14.76
CA SER A 69 32.66 -29.34 15.39
C SER A 69 32.16 -28.16 16.23
N PHE A 70 33.01 -27.16 16.50
CA PHE A 70 32.64 -25.91 17.12
C PHE A 70 32.86 -24.76 16.14
N PRO A 71 31.91 -23.81 16.02
CA PRO A 71 32.13 -22.61 15.22
C PRO A 71 33.33 -21.85 15.79
N SER A 72 34.21 -21.41 14.91
CA SER A 72 35.29 -20.52 15.33
C SER A 72 34.70 -19.18 15.80
N VAL A 73 35.47 -18.42 16.58
CA VAL A 73 35.07 -17.07 16.97
C VAL A 73 34.77 -16.20 15.73
N GLN A 74 35.48 -16.46 14.63
CA GLN A 74 35.25 -15.79 13.36
C GLN A 74 33.90 -16.20 12.74
N ASP A 75 33.53 -17.48 12.75
CA ASP A 75 32.24 -17.95 12.24
C ASP A 75 31.07 -17.37 13.04
N VAL A 76 31.22 -17.26 14.36
CA VAL A 76 30.22 -16.63 15.24
C VAL A 76 30.09 -15.13 14.92
N PHE A 77 31.21 -14.45 14.69
CA PHE A 77 31.22 -13.04 14.31
C PHE A 77 30.57 -12.81 12.94
N GLU A 78 30.96 -13.59 11.92
CA GLU A 78 30.41 -13.50 10.57
C GLU A 78 28.90 -13.80 10.56
N GLY A 79 28.45 -14.83 11.29
CA GLY A 79 27.03 -15.15 11.45
C GLY A 79 26.23 -14.03 12.12
N LEU A 80 26.79 -13.39 13.16
CA LEU A 80 26.15 -12.25 13.82
C LEU A 80 26.05 -11.03 12.88
N MET A 81 27.13 -10.77 12.12
CA MET A 81 27.18 -9.66 11.17
C MET A 81 26.23 -9.88 9.99
N ASP A 82 26.17 -11.08 9.42
CA ASP A 82 25.23 -11.41 8.35
C ASP A 82 23.77 -11.33 8.81
N SER A 83 23.46 -11.82 10.02
CA SER A 83 22.12 -11.70 10.61
C SER A 83 21.73 -10.24 10.85
N THR A 84 22.66 -9.45 11.40
CA THR A 84 22.45 -8.02 11.64
C THR A 84 22.26 -7.25 10.35
N MET A 85 23.08 -7.56 9.34
CA MET A 85 22.94 -7.00 7.99
C MET A 85 21.55 -7.31 7.45
N GLN A 86 21.15 -8.59 7.43
CA GLN A 86 19.87 -9.00 6.86
C GLN A 86 18.69 -8.32 7.55
N ARG A 87 18.66 -8.32 8.89
CA ARG A 87 17.62 -7.62 9.64
C ARG A 87 17.58 -6.13 9.33
N SER A 88 18.74 -5.46 9.31
CA SER A 88 18.82 -4.02 9.05
C SER A 88 18.39 -3.69 7.63
N THR A 89 18.71 -4.53 6.65
CA THR A 89 18.28 -4.34 5.25
C THR A 89 16.78 -4.56 5.12
N ASP A 90 16.22 -5.60 5.74
CA ASP A 90 14.79 -5.92 5.66
C ASP A 90 13.95 -4.79 6.28
N GLU A 91 14.38 -4.27 7.44
CA GLU A 91 13.71 -3.14 8.09
C GLU A 91 13.78 -1.86 7.24
N ALA A 92 14.94 -1.56 6.65
CA ALA A 92 15.11 -0.40 5.77
C ALA A 92 14.24 -0.50 4.50
N CYS A 93 14.22 -1.67 3.85
CA CYS A 93 13.38 -1.94 2.69
C CYS A 93 11.89 -1.87 3.04
N SER A 94 11.50 -2.37 4.21
CA SER A 94 10.12 -2.29 4.72
C SER A 94 9.70 -0.84 4.95
N LYS A 95 10.54 -0.05 5.63
CA LYS A 95 10.30 1.39 5.85
C LYS A 95 10.13 2.15 4.54
N TYR A 96 11.01 1.90 3.57
CA TYR A 96 10.89 2.47 2.22
C TYR A 96 9.54 2.13 1.58
N ARG A 97 9.11 0.87 1.60
CA ARG A 97 7.82 0.44 1.03
C ARG A 97 6.64 1.12 1.71
N VAL A 98 6.63 1.17 3.04
CA VAL A 98 5.57 1.85 3.80
C VAL A 98 5.48 3.34 3.44
N GLN A 99 6.62 4.01 3.27
CA GLN A 99 6.66 5.41 2.85
C GLN A 99 6.17 5.60 1.41
N MET A 100 6.59 4.72 0.49
CA MET A 100 6.13 4.73 -0.90
C MET A 100 4.63 4.44 -1.03
N ASP A 101 4.10 3.46 -0.29
CA ASP A 101 2.67 3.16 -0.27
C ASP A 101 1.87 4.38 0.20
N ARG A 102 2.29 5.03 1.29
CA ARG A 102 1.61 6.23 1.79
C ARG A 102 1.61 7.38 0.79
N THR A 103 2.73 7.60 0.10
CA THR A 103 2.85 8.77 -0.78
C THR A 103 2.26 8.51 -2.17
N VAL A 104 2.57 7.37 -2.78
CA VAL A 104 2.14 7.05 -4.15
C VAL A 104 0.70 6.55 -4.17
N VAL A 105 0.35 5.59 -3.30
CA VAL A 105 -0.99 4.95 -3.36
C VAL A 105 -2.07 5.86 -2.77
N MET A 106 -1.76 6.68 -1.76
CA MET A 106 -2.78 7.57 -1.15
C MET A 106 -2.84 8.97 -1.77
N SER A 107 -2.03 9.25 -2.79
CA SER A 107 -2.08 10.50 -3.55
C SER A 107 -3.38 10.57 -4.37
N GLN A 108 -4.32 11.43 -3.97
CA GLN A 108 -5.58 11.67 -4.69
C GLN A 108 -5.41 12.55 -5.94
N ASP A 109 -4.49 13.52 -5.87
CA ASP A 109 -4.18 14.43 -6.97
C ASP A 109 -2.98 13.87 -7.72
N GLY A 110 -3.25 13.22 -8.86
CA GLY A 110 -2.27 12.45 -9.65
C GLY A 110 -0.82 12.96 -9.56
N PHE A 111 0.08 12.06 -9.14
CA PHE A 111 1.50 12.32 -9.03
C PHE A 111 2.12 12.64 -10.40
N SER A 112 3.09 13.56 -10.49
CA SER A 112 3.87 13.74 -11.73
C SER A 112 5.05 12.76 -11.77
N PRO A 113 5.54 12.33 -12.96
CA PRO A 113 6.72 11.46 -13.07
C PRO A 113 7.96 12.02 -12.36
N ASP A 114 8.21 13.33 -12.49
CA ASP A 114 9.35 13.99 -11.82
C ASP A 114 9.21 14.00 -10.29
N SER A 115 7.97 14.08 -9.79
CA SER A 115 7.72 14.01 -8.34
C SER A 115 7.90 12.58 -7.84
N PHE A 116 7.51 11.58 -8.64
CA PHE A 116 7.75 10.16 -8.32
C PHE A 116 9.24 9.87 -8.16
N GLU A 117 10.06 10.27 -9.14
CA GLU A 117 11.51 10.04 -9.09
C GLU A 117 12.17 10.73 -7.89
N ARG A 118 11.80 11.98 -7.59
CA ARG A 118 12.31 12.70 -6.41
C ARG A 118 11.95 12.00 -5.09
N VAL A 119 10.71 11.53 -4.96
CA VAL A 119 10.25 10.82 -3.77
C VAL A 119 10.95 9.48 -3.63
N HIS A 120 11.10 8.73 -4.73
CA HIS A 120 11.85 7.49 -4.76
C HIS A 120 13.29 7.69 -4.28
N HIS A 121 14.00 8.67 -4.84
CA HIS A 121 15.38 8.96 -4.43
C HIS A 121 15.45 9.37 -2.95
N ALA A 122 14.58 10.25 -2.49
CA ALA A 122 14.56 10.70 -1.10
C ALA A 122 14.35 9.53 -0.11
N PHE A 123 13.39 8.64 -0.38
CA PHE A 123 13.13 7.49 0.50
C PHE A 123 14.18 6.39 0.35
N SER A 124 14.75 6.20 -0.84
CA SER A 124 15.88 5.27 -1.04
C SER A 124 17.09 5.70 -0.24
N ASP A 125 17.42 7.00 -0.25
CA ASP A 125 18.54 7.54 0.50
C ASP A 125 18.27 7.50 2.01
N GLN A 126 17.05 7.80 2.46
CA GLN A 126 16.66 7.62 3.85
C GLN A 126 16.79 6.16 4.31
N ALA A 127 16.43 5.20 3.47
CA ALA A 127 16.60 3.77 3.77
C ALA A 127 18.09 3.40 3.88
N LYS A 128 18.96 3.88 2.98
CA LYS A 128 20.41 3.68 3.08
C LYS A 128 20.99 4.32 4.34
N ASP A 129 20.53 5.52 4.69
CA ASP A 129 20.98 6.22 5.90
C ASP A 129 20.57 5.49 7.17
N SER A 130 19.40 4.84 7.20
CA SER A 130 18.98 4.01 8.33
C SER A 130 19.93 2.83 8.56
N VAL A 131 20.48 2.24 7.50
CA VAL A 131 21.50 1.18 7.58
C VAL A 131 22.85 1.76 8.01
N ARG A 132 23.24 2.93 7.48
CA ARG A 132 24.47 3.64 7.90
C ARG A 132 24.47 4.02 9.37
N ALA A 133 23.30 4.30 9.93
CA ALA A 133 23.14 4.62 11.35
C ALA A 133 23.32 3.41 12.28
N ASN A 134 23.31 2.17 11.76
CA ASN A 134 23.44 0.96 12.57
C ASN A 134 24.87 0.83 13.14
N PRO A 135 25.05 0.90 14.48
CA PRO A 135 26.38 0.93 15.10
C PRO A 135 27.17 -0.37 14.90
N VAL A 136 26.48 -1.51 14.78
CA VAL A 136 27.11 -2.82 14.60
C VAL A 136 27.63 -2.97 13.16
N LEU A 137 26.90 -2.48 12.16
CA LEU A 137 27.39 -2.53 10.77
C LEU A 137 28.53 -1.53 10.53
N ARG A 138 28.55 -0.40 11.25
CA ARG A 138 29.63 0.58 11.16
C ARG A 138 31.00 0.05 11.59
N SER A 139 31.05 -0.99 12.43
CA SER A 139 32.33 -1.59 12.81
C SER A 139 32.96 -2.44 11.70
N SER A 140 32.24 -2.70 10.60
CA SER A 140 32.78 -3.43 9.45
C SER A 140 32.36 -2.82 8.11
N PRO A 141 33.27 -2.12 7.41
CA PRO A 141 32.97 -1.47 6.13
C PRO A 141 32.42 -2.42 5.06
N THR A 142 32.91 -3.66 5.02
CA THR A 142 32.50 -4.65 4.03
C THR A 142 31.04 -5.08 4.21
N PHE A 143 30.60 -5.35 5.44
CA PHE A 143 29.20 -5.69 5.71
C PHE A 143 28.28 -4.49 5.53
N LEU A 144 28.74 -3.28 5.87
CA LEU A 144 27.98 -2.05 5.63
C LEU A 144 27.75 -1.81 4.13
N GLU A 145 28.78 -1.97 3.30
CA GLU A 145 28.66 -1.80 1.85
C GLU A 145 27.74 -2.85 1.22
N ARG A 146 27.86 -4.13 1.63
CA ARG A 146 26.93 -5.19 1.23
C ARG A 146 25.48 -4.87 1.64
N ALA A 147 25.27 -4.34 2.84
CA ALA A 147 23.96 -3.93 3.33
C ALA A 147 23.35 -2.81 2.48
N ILE A 148 24.12 -1.75 2.20
CA ILE A 148 23.70 -0.62 1.36
C ILE A 148 23.36 -1.09 -0.06
N THR A 149 24.15 -2.01 -0.60
CA THR A 149 23.93 -2.58 -1.94
C THR A 149 22.63 -3.39 -2.00
N LYS A 150 22.36 -4.20 -0.96
CA LYS A 150 21.09 -4.92 -0.82
C LYS A 150 19.89 -3.96 -0.74
N VAL A 151 20.01 -2.87 0.01
CA VAL A 151 18.95 -1.84 0.07
C VAL A 151 18.75 -1.18 -1.28
N ALA A 152 19.83 -0.78 -1.97
CA ALA A 152 19.71 -0.19 -3.30
C ALA A 152 18.95 -1.12 -4.25
N SER A 153 19.33 -2.40 -4.30
CA SER A 153 18.65 -3.43 -5.09
C SER A 153 17.17 -3.58 -4.72
N CYS A 154 16.82 -3.67 -3.43
CA CYS A 154 15.43 -3.82 -3.01
C CYS A 154 14.57 -2.59 -3.37
N THR A 155 15.13 -1.38 -3.27
CA THR A 155 14.43 -0.14 -3.59
C THR A 155 14.21 0.03 -5.08
N GLU A 156 15.15 -0.40 -5.92
CA GLU A 156 15.01 -0.40 -7.38
C GLU A 156 13.99 -1.42 -7.88
N VAL A 157 13.94 -2.61 -7.28
CA VAL A 157 12.89 -3.59 -7.59
C VAL A 157 11.52 -3.02 -7.22
N ALA A 158 11.39 -2.50 -6.00
CA ALA A 158 10.13 -1.93 -5.54
C ALA A 158 9.72 -0.69 -6.35
N LYS A 159 10.66 0.13 -6.82
CA LYS A 159 10.40 1.28 -7.70
C LYS A 159 9.60 0.86 -8.93
N LYS A 160 9.99 -0.23 -9.59
CA LYS A 160 9.29 -0.75 -10.77
C LYS A 160 7.86 -1.16 -10.43
N ASP A 161 7.65 -1.83 -9.30
CA ASP A 161 6.31 -2.21 -8.83
C ASP A 161 5.43 -0.97 -8.59
N TYR A 162 6.00 0.09 -8.00
CA TYR A 162 5.28 1.34 -7.77
C TYR A 162 5.01 2.14 -9.05
N GLN A 163 5.89 2.08 -10.05
CA GLN A 163 5.64 2.68 -11.36
C GLN A 163 4.41 2.03 -12.03
N VAL A 164 4.27 0.70 -11.94
CA VAL A 164 3.08 0.01 -12.46
C VAL A 164 1.82 0.44 -11.71
N LYS A 165 1.86 0.46 -10.36
CA LYS A 165 0.73 0.93 -9.55
C LYS A 165 0.33 2.37 -9.89
N PHE A 166 1.33 3.22 -10.10
CA PHE A 166 1.13 4.62 -10.46
C PHE A 166 0.43 4.77 -11.82
N ILE A 167 0.84 4.00 -12.84
CA ILE A 167 0.17 4.00 -14.15
C ILE A 167 -1.29 3.57 -14.01
N LEU A 168 -1.56 2.48 -13.28
CA LEU A 168 -2.92 1.98 -13.05
C LEU A 168 -3.81 3.00 -12.32
N GLN A 169 -3.26 3.71 -11.33
CA GLN A 169 -4.00 4.79 -10.66
C GLN A 169 -4.30 5.96 -11.58
N ARG A 170 -3.36 6.33 -12.46
CA ARG A 170 -3.57 7.42 -13.41
C ARG A 170 -4.69 7.06 -14.39
N GLU A 171 -4.67 5.86 -14.95
CA GLU A 171 -5.71 5.34 -15.84
C GLU A 171 -7.08 5.29 -15.14
N ALA A 172 -7.13 4.79 -13.90
CA ALA A 172 -8.37 4.76 -13.12
C ALA A 172 -8.92 6.17 -12.84
N THR A 173 -8.04 7.14 -12.56
CA THR A 173 -8.44 8.53 -12.32
C THR A 173 -8.94 9.21 -13.59
N GLU A 174 -8.27 8.98 -14.73
CA GLU A 174 -8.72 9.46 -16.03
C GLU A 174 -10.08 8.86 -16.43
N GLN A 175 -10.30 7.56 -16.16
CA GLN A 175 -11.59 6.91 -16.39
C GLN A 175 -12.70 7.49 -15.49
N ARG A 176 -12.42 7.75 -14.21
CA ARG A 176 -13.37 8.41 -13.30
C ARG A 176 -13.77 9.79 -13.81
N LYS A 177 -12.81 10.63 -14.19
CA LYS A 177 -13.08 11.95 -14.76
C LYS A 177 -13.95 11.86 -16.01
N LYS A 178 -13.66 10.93 -16.93
CA LYS A 178 -14.49 10.70 -18.12
C LYS A 178 -15.91 10.26 -17.76
N SER A 179 -16.06 9.38 -16.77
CA SER A 179 -17.37 8.93 -16.30
C SER A 179 -18.17 10.05 -15.64
N GLU A 180 -17.53 10.89 -14.82
CA GLU A 180 -18.15 12.07 -14.21
C GLU A 180 -18.63 13.05 -15.27
N THR A 181 -17.79 13.38 -16.27
CA THR A 181 -18.20 14.25 -17.39
C THR A 181 -19.37 13.66 -18.18
N PHE A 182 -19.39 12.35 -18.39
CA PHE A 182 -20.48 11.68 -19.09
C PHE A 182 -21.78 11.67 -18.26
N GLN A 183 -21.70 11.50 -16.94
CA GLN A 183 -22.86 11.60 -16.05
C GLN A 183 -23.42 13.03 -16.00
N GLU A 184 -22.56 14.04 -16.01
CA GLU A 184 -22.98 15.45 -16.10
C GLU A 184 -23.69 15.74 -17.42
N GLU A 185 -23.18 15.23 -18.54
CA GLU A 185 -23.83 15.37 -19.84
C GLU A 185 -25.21 14.68 -19.87
N ILE A 186 -25.32 13.49 -19.27
CA ILE A 186 -26.62 12.80 -19.12
C ILE A 186 -27.59 13.64 -18.28
N ARG A 187 -27.13 14.20 -17.15
CA ARG A 187 -27.98 15.06 -16.30
C ARG A 187 -28.44 16.30 -17.05
N PHE A 188 -27.55 16.91 -17.83
CA PHE A 188 -27.88 18.07 -18.65
C PHE A 188 -28.94 17.73 -19.70
N ARG A 189 -28.77 16.66 -20.48
CA ARG A 189 -29.77 16.21 -21.47
C ARG A 189 -31.10 15.83 -20.83
N LYS A 190 -31.08 15.25 -19.62
CA LYS A 190 -32.31 14.95 -18.88
C LYS A 190 -33.08 16.21 -18.49
N MET A 191 -32.39 17.25 -18.02
CA MET A 191 -33.01 18.55 -17.75
C MET A 191 -33.58 19.21 -19.03
N GLU A 192 -32.90 19.09 -20.17
CA GLU A 192 -33.43 19.58 -21.44
C GLU A 192 -34.71 18.84 -21.87
N LEU A 193 -34.74 17.51 -21.69
CA LEU A 193 -35.93 16.71 -21.95
C LEU A 193 -37.10 17.10 -21.03
N GLU A 194 -36.84 17.32 -19.74
CA GLU A 194 -37.86 17.77 -18.78
C GLU A 194 -38.42 19.14 -19.17
N ARG A 195 -37.58 20.11 -19.57
CA ARG A 195 -38.01 21.42 -20.07
C ARG A 195 -38.82 21.33 -21.37
N ALA A 196 -38.41 20.47 -22.30
CA ALA A 196 -39.15 20.24 -23.54
C ALA A 196 -40.53 19.64 -23.24
N GLN A 197 -40.62 18.71 -22.29
CA GLN A 197 -41.87 18.09 -21.86
C GLN A 197 -42.81 19.07 -21.15
N GLU A 198 -42.28 19.97 -20.30
CA GLU A 198 -43.06 21.07 -19.73
C GLU A 198 -43.64 21.99 -20.81
N THR A 199 -42.84 22.32 -21.84
CA THR A 199 -43.28 23.16 -22.96
C THR A 199 -44.41 22.48 -23.75
N ILE A 200 -44.28 21.18 -24.04
CA ILE A 200 -45.33 20.41 -24.72
C ILE A 200 -46.60 20.35 -23.87
N ASN A 201 -46.49 20.16 -22.55
CA ASN A 201 -47.64 20.15 -21.66
C ASN A 201 -48.34 21.52 -21.59
N GLN A 202 -47.59 22.62 -21.61
CA GLN A 202 -48.15 23.98 -21.67
C GLN A 202 -48.84 24.25 -23.02
N GLN A 203 -48.24 23.81 -24.14
CA GLN A 203 -48.85 23.95 -25.46
C GLN A 203 -50.13 23.11 -25.60
N SER A 204 -50.15 21.88 -25.06
CA SER A 204 -51.35 21.04 -25.09
C SER A 204 -52.46 21.60 -24.20
N THR A 205 -52.14 22.23 -23.06
CA THR A 205 -53.13 22.96 -22.26
C THR A 205 -53.65 24.21 -22.98
N MET A 206 -52.80 24.97 -23.66
CA MET A 206 -53.26 26.10 -24.49
C MET A 206 -54.19 25.64 -25.63
N MET A 207 -53.84 24.56 -26.34
CA MET A 207 -54.69 24.01 -27.40
C MET A 207 -56.03 23.47 -26.89
N ALA A 208 -56.08 22.93 -25.66
CA ALA A 208 -57.32 22.52 -25.01
C ALA A 208 -58.22 23.73 -24.63
N VAL A 209 -57.63 24.90 -24.36
CA VAL A 209 -58.39 26.14 -24.13
C VAL A 209 -58.94 26.69 -25.44
N ASP A 210 -58.18 26.64 -26.53
CA ASP A 210 -58.63 27.10 -27.86
C ASP A 210 -59.75 26.23 -28.45
N SER A 211 -59.74 24.92 -28.18
CA SER A 211 -60.84 24.02 -28.56
C SER A 211 -62.12 24.32 -27.77
N SER A 212 -62.00 24.73 -26.50
CA SER A 212 -63.16 25.12 -25.67
C SER A 212 -63.85 26.41 -26.19
N TRP A 213 -63.07 27.36 -26.72
CA TRP A 213 -63.59 28.59 -27.32
C TRP A 213 -64.36 28.33 -28.61
N THR A 214 -63.81 27.49 -29.49
CA THR A 214 -64.46 27.09 -30.75
C THR A 214 -65.76 26.32 -30.51
N GLU A 215 -65.81 25.48 -29.48
CA GLU A 215 -67.02 24.76 -29.09
C GLU A 215 -68.11 25.68 -28.48
N SER A 216 -67.69 26.75 -27.78
CA SER A 216 -68.59 27.74 -27.19
C SER A 216 -69.25 28.64 -28.24
N ILE A 217 -68.54 29.00 -29.31
CA ILE A 217 -69.07 29.82 -30.42
C ILE A 217 -70.00 29.00 -31.34
N MET A 218 -69.76 27.70 -31.54
CA MET A 218 -70.56 26.89 -32.46
C MET A 218 -71.97 26.53 -31.93
N LYS A 219 -72.18 26.48 -30.61
CA LYS A 219 -73.49 26.15 -30.01
C LYS A 219 -74.62 27.13 -30.40
N PRO A 220 -74.45 28.46 -30.32
CA PRO A 220 -75.51 29.39 -30.73
C PRO A 220 -75.78 29.37 -32.24
N VAL A 221 -74.76 29.16 -33.07
CA VAL A 221 -74.91 29.12 -34.55
C VAL A 221 -75.75 27.93 -34.99
N LYS A 222 -75.53 26.74 -34.40
CA LYS A 222 -76.36 25.55 -34.68
C LYS A 222 -77.82 25.79 -34.31
N PHE A 223 -78.09 26.46 -33.19
CA PHE A 223 -79.46 26.79 -32.76
C PHE A 223 -80.18 27.71 -33.76
N VAL A 224 -79.49 28.71 -34.30
CA VAL A 224 -80.06 29.63 -35.30
C VAL A 224 -80.40 28.89 -36.60
N ILE A 225 -79.53 28.02 -37.08
CA ILE A 225 -79.77 27.27 -38.33
C ILE A 225 -80.97 26.32 -38.18
N PHE A 226 -81.08 25.62 -37.05
CA PHE A 226 -82.24 24.76 -36.79
C PHE A 226 -83.56 25.56 -36.66
N ALA A 227 -83.52 26.76 -36.06
CA ALA A 227 -84.69 27.63 -35.97
C ALA A 227 -85.15 28.13 -37.35
N VAL A 228 -84.20 28.51 -38.22
CA VAL A 228 -84.51 28.97 -39.59
C VAL A 228 -85.10 27.85 -40.45
N LEU A 229 -84.56 26.63 -40.36
CA LEU A 229 -85.11 25.47 -41.08
C LEU A 229 -86.51 25.08 -40.56
N GLY A 230 -86.73 25.16 -39.25
CA GLY A 230 -88.06 24.92 -38.66
C GLY A 230 -89.10 25.95 -39.12
N PHE A 231 -88.73 27.23 -39.19
CA PHE A 231 -89.61 28.29 -39.69
C PHE A 231 -89.93 28.14 -41.18
N ALA A 232 -88.94 27.76 -41.99
CA ALA A 232 -89.16 27.52 -43.42
C ALA A 232 -90.14 26.36 -43.67
N ALA A 233 -90.02 25.27 -42.90
CA ALA A 233 -90.96 24.14 -43.00
C ALA A 233 -92.40 24.53 -42.62
N LEU A 234 -92.57 25.34 -41.57
CA LEU A 234 -93.88 25.86 -41.16
C LEU A 234 -94.50 26.79 -42.21
N ALA A 235 -93.70 27.63 -42.87
CA ALA A 235 -94.18 28.51 -43.93
C ALA A 235 -94.67 27.71 -45.16
N VAL A 236 -93.97 26.63 -45.53
CA VAL A 236 -94.38 25.75 -46.63
C VAL A 236 -95.67 25.00 -46.30
N LEU A 237 -95.81 24.50 -45.06
CA LEU A 237 -97.05 23.88 -44.59
C LEU A 237 -98.24 24.85 -44.59
N TYR A 238 -98.03 26.10 -44.15
CA TYR A 238 -99.06 27.13 -44.18
C TYR A 238 -99.52 27.46 -45.61
N ALA A 239 -98.58 27.56 -46.56
CA ALA A 239 -98.89 27.78 -47.98
C ALA A 239 -99.68 26.61 -48.59
N ALA A 240 -99.36 25.36 -48.22
CA ALA A 240 -100.08 24.17 -48.68
C ALA A 240 -101.54 24.14 -48.17
N VAL A 241 -101.78 24.52 -46.90
CA VAL A 241 -103.14 24.59 -46.32
C VAL A 241 -103.98 25.69 -46.99
N GLN A 242 -103.39 26.85 -47.29
CA GLN A 242 -104.06 27.92 -48.05
C GLN A 242 -104.46 27.50 -49.47
N PHE A 243 -103.64 26.67 -50.13
CA PHE A 243 -103.91 26.15 -51.48
C PHE A 243 -105.02 25.09 -51.50
N LEU A 244 -105.12 24.25 -50.47
CA LEU A 244 -106.18 23.25 -50.33
C LEU A 244 -107.51 23.86 -49.91
N GLY A 245 -107.51 24.91 -49.08
CA GLY A 245 -108.74 25.59 -48.65
C GLY A 245 -109.51 26.32 -49.76
N LYS A 246 -108.83 26.76 -50.83
CA LYS A 246 -109.45 27.49 -51.95
C LYS A 246 -110.10 26.60 -53.02
N ARG A 247 -109.98 25.27 -52.94
CA ARG A 247 -110.61 24.33 -53.90
C ARG A 247 -111.89 23.67 -53.40
N CYS A 248 -112.35 23.94 -52.18
CA CYS A 248 -113.56 23.32 -51.60
C CYS A 248 -114.78 24.24 -51.47
N PHE A 249 -114.70 25.52 -51.85
CA PHE A 249 -115.83 26.47 -51.79
C PHE A 249 -115.92 27.32 -53.05
N SER A 250 -116.41 26.74 -54.15
CA SER A 250 -117.12 27.44 -55.23
C SER A 250 -117.73 26.40 -56.17
N MET A 251 -118.83 25.79 -55.70
CA MET A 251 -119.97 25.45 -56.55
C MET A 251 -120.90 26.66 -56.58
#